data_AF-A0A3D4CHL9-F1
#
_entry.id   AF-A0A3D4CHL9-F1
#
_cell.length_a   1.000
_cell.length_b   1.000
_cell.length_c   1.000
_cell.angle_alpha   90.00
_cell.angle_beta   90.00
_cell.angle_gamma   90.00
#
_symmetry.space_group_name_H-M   'P 1'
#
loop_
_entity.id
_entity.type
_entity.pdbx_description
1 polymer ?
#
loop_
_entity_poly.entity_id
_entity_poly.type
_entity_poly.pdbx_seq_one_letter_code
_entity_poly.pdbx_strand_id
1 'polypeptide(L)'
;MLKTGRILYYIIGVIGVAFGGYYLFVNNMAPYHYAFMQMDKEQIDAFNPRILELMIALKHIAGACFIGIGIITLFIASRIKAGSENICIYNLGLFLMLLISNSTVLYISYHVAQQIDKGPKPPWYLSAVIVLLLLGAFAAVSKGRKEVNCAC
;
A
#
# COMPACT_ATOMS: atom_id res chain seq x y z
N MET A 1 -19.04 -4.18 15.42
CA MET A 1 -17.78 -3.62 14.85
C MET A 1 -17.42 -4.05 13.42
N LEU A 2 -18.12 -5.04 12.83
CA LEU A 2 -17.82 -5.58 11.50
C LEU A 2 -17.92 -4.56 10.35
N LYS A 3 -18.89 -3.64 10.42
CA LYS A 3 -19.06 -2.54 9.43
C LYS A 3 -17.84 -1.62 9.40
N THR A 4 -17.31 -1.25 10.55
CA THR A 4 -16.13 -0.38 10.69
C THR A 4 -14.91 -0.99 10.05
N GLY A 5 -14.60 -2.27 10.38
CA GLY A 5 -13.44 -2.95 9.79
C GLY A 5 -13.54 -3.09 8.26
N ARG A 6 -14.75 -3.35 7.74
CA ARG A 6 -15.00 -3.38 6.29
C ARG A 6 -14.75 -2.02 5.64
N ILE A 7 -15.23 -0.92 6.24
CA ILE A 7 -15.01 0.44 5.75
C ILE A 7 -13.51 0.77 5.70
N LEU A 8 -12.75 0.37 6.73
CA LEU A 8 -11.30 0.57 6.73
C LEU A 8 -10.60 -0.17 5.59
N TYR A 9 -10.99 -1.42 5.30
CA TYR A 9 -10.47 -2.12 4.12
C TYR A 9 -10.87 -1.47 2.80
N TYR A 10 -12.09 -0.91 2.70
CA TYR A 10 -12.47 -0.13 1.52
C TYR A 10 -11.59 1.10 1.33
N ILE A 11 -11.32 1.86 2.39
CA ILE A 11 -10.45 3.03 2.36
C ILE A 11 -9.05 2.62 1.90
N ILE A 12 -8.47 1.57 2.47
CA ILE A 12 -7.15 1.05 2.08
C ILE A 12 -7.14 0.63 0.61
N GLY A 13 -8.19 -0.06 0.14
CA GLY A 13 -8.33 -0.48 -1.25
C GLY A 13 -8.38 0.71 -2.23
N VAL A 14 -9.18 1.73 -1.92
CA VAL A 14 -9.27 2.96 -2.74
C VAL A 14 -7.93 3.70 -2.77
N ILE A 15 -7.26 3.84 -1.63
CA ILE A 15 -5.93 4.46 -1.55
C ILE A 15 -4.93 3.66 -2.41
N GLY A 16 -4.96 2.33 -2.36
CA GLY A 16 -4.11 1.47 -3.18
C GLY A 16 -4.32 1.67 -4.68
N VAL A 17 -5.58 1.76 -5.13
CA VAL A 17 -5.90 2.04 -6.54
C VAL A 17 -5.44 3.44 -6.94
N ALA A 18 -5.72 4.46 -6.13
CA ALA A 18 -5.32 5.83 -6.43
C ALA A 18 -3.79 5.99 -6.49
N PHE A 19 -3.08 5.42 -5.52
CA PHE A 19 -1.62 5.44 -5.47
C PHE A 19 -0.99 4.65 -6.61
N GLY A 20 -1.53 3.46 -6.91
CA GLY A 20 -1.10 2.67 -8.05
C GLY A 20 -1.34 3.36 -9.39
N GLY A 21 -2.48 4.06 -9.53
CA GLY A 21 -2.77 4.91 -10.69
C GLY A 21 -1.76 6.05 -10.84
N TYR A 22 -1.45 6.75 -9.75
CA TYR A 22 -0.40 7.78 -9.76
C TYR A 22 0.95 7.20 -10.23
N TYR A 23 1.35 6.04 -9.71
CA TYR A 23 2.60 5.37 -10.11
C TYR A 23 2.59 4.91 -11.55
N LEU A 24 1.43 4.52 -12.09
CA LEU A 24 1.30 3.99 -13.45
C LEU A 24 1.24 5.08 -14.53
N PHE A 25 0.62 6.23 -14.24
CA PHE A 25 0.36 7.26 -15.26
C PHE A 25 1.28 8.47 -15.20
N VAL A 26 2.01 8.68 -14.10
CA VAL A 26 2.97 9.80 -14.00
C VAL A 26 4.31 9.35 -14.56
N ASN A 27 4.72 9.87 -15.72
CA ASN A 27 5.98 9.52 -16.39
C ASN A 27 7.21 10.26 -15.83
N ASN A 28 7.28 10.44 -14.51
CA ASN A 28 8.44 11.03 -13.84
C ASN A 28 8.75 10.32 -12.53
N MET A 29 9.99 10.38 -12.07
CA MET A 29 10.35 9.89 -10.74
C MET A 29 9.98 10.94 -9.69
N ALA A 30 9.58 10.50 -8.49
CA ALA A 30 9.33 11.43 -7.40
C ALA A 30 10.64 12.12 -6.95
N PRO A 31 10.61 13.37 -6.45
CA PRO A 31 11.79 14.13 -6.08
C PRO A 31 12.76 13.41 -5.14
N TYR A 32 12.26 12.58 -4.22
CA TYR A 32 13.11 11.83 -3.30
C TYR A 32 13.99 10.78 -3.99
N HIS A 33 13.64 10.29 -5.19
CA HIS A 33 14.50 9.37 -5.93
C HIS A 33 15.77 10.07 -6.40
N TYR A 34 15.64 11.30 -6.91
CA TYR A 34 16.78 12.13 -7.30
C TYR A 34 17.61 12.52 -6.08
N ALA A 35 16.96 12.89 -4.97
CA ALA A 35 17.66 13.16 -3.71
C ALA A 35 18.44 11.95 -3.20
N PHE A 36 17.89 10.74 -3.34
CA PHE A 36 18.55 9.49 -2.98
C PHE A 36 19.76 9.19 -3.88
N MET A 37 19.62 9.37 -5.20
CA MET A 37 20.71 9.16 -6.16
C MET A 37 21.79 10.25 -6.10
N GLN A 38 21.49 11.39 -5.45
CA GLN A 38 22.31 12.59 -5.47
C GLN A 38 22.63 13.09 -6.89
N MET A 39 21.69 12.83 -7.81
CA MET A 39 21.80 13.20 -9.22
C MET A 39 20.46 13.76 -9.68
N ASP A 40 20.51 14.82 -10.48
CA ASP A 40 19.36 15.30 -11.23
C ASP A 40 19.12 14.45 -12.49
N LYS A 41 18.04 14.77 -13.20
CA LYS A 41 17.64 14.04 -14.40
C LYS A 41 18.70 14.11 -15.51
N GLU A 42 19.29 15.28 -15.74
CA GLU A 42 20.24 15.52 -16.83
C GLU A 42 21.53 14.75 -16.59
N GLN A 43 21.98 14.68 -15.34
CA GLN A 43 23.14 13.91 -14.92
C GLN A 43 22.93 12.40 -15.12
N ILE A 44 21.73 11.88 -14.82
CA ILE A 44 21.40 10.47 -15.04
C ILE A 44 21.36 10.15 -16.53
N ASP A 45 20.70 11.01 -17.33
CA ASP A 45 20.58 10.82 -18.77
C ASP A 45 21.94 10.90 -19.48
N ALA A 46 22.85 11.77 -19.00
CA ALA A 46 24.22 11.86 -19.50
C ALA A 46 25.08 10.64 -19.13
N PHE A 47 24.88 10.05 -17.96
CA PHE A 47 25.58 8.84 -17.54
C PHE A 47 25.09 7.60 -18.31
N ASN A 48 23.78 7.39 -18.35
CA ASN A 48 23.15 6.36 -19.18
C ASN A 48 21.64 6.63 -19.34
N PRO A 49 21.16 6.94 -20.55
CA PRO A 49 19.75 7.28 -20.79
C PRO A 49 18.77 6.15 -20.49
N ARG A 50 19.24 4.89 -20.45
CA ARG A 50 18.39 3.72 -20.18
C ARG A 50 18.07 3.53 -18.70
N ILE A 51 18.82 4.16 -17.78
CA ILE A 51 18.59 4.00 -16.34
C ILE A 51 17.27 4.62 -15.94
N LEU A 52 17.01 5.85 -16.37
CA LEU A 52 15.77 6.54 -16.03
C LEU A 52 14.55 5.82 -16.64
N GLU A 53 14.67 5.35 -17.88
CA GLU A 53 13.64 4.53 -18.54
C GLU A 53 13.34 3.25 -17.74
N LEU A 54 14.38 2.53 -17.31
CA LEU A 54 14.23 1.33 -16.49
C LEU A 54 13.55 1.64 -15.15
N MET A 55 13.96 2.72 -14.47
CA MET A 55 13.35 3.12 -13.20
C MET A 55 11.86 3.48 -13.36
N ILE A 56 11.51 4.19 -14.42
CA ILE A 56 10.12 4.52 -14.75
C ILE A 56 9.32 3.24 -15.05
N ALA A 57 9.89 2.29 -15.81
CA ALA A 57 9.25 1.02 -16.10
C ALA A 57 8.99 0.20 -14.80
N LEU A 58 9.97 0.12 -13.90
CA LEU A 58 9.80 -0.53 -12.60
C LEU A 58 8.73 0.16 -11.74
N LYS A 59 8.68 1.51 -11.78
CA LYS A 59 7.63 2.27 -11.12
C LYS A 59 6.24 1.94 -11.69
N HIS A 60 6.10 1.79 -13.00
CA HIS A 60 4.84 1.39 -13.64
C HIS A 60 4.41 -0.01 -13.22
N ILE A 61 5.34 -0.96 -13.15
CA ILE A 61 5.07 -2.32 -12.64
C ILE A 61 4.56 -2.25 -11.19
N ALA A 62 5.25 -1.49 -10.33
CA ALA A 62 4.80 -1.29 -8.95
C ALA A 62 3.39 -0.67 -8.91
N GLY A 63 3.11 0.33 -9.75
CA GLY A 63 1.78 0.95 -9.88
C GLY A 63 0.69 -0.04 -10.26
N ALA A 64 0.94 -0.89 -11.26
CA ALA A 64 0.02 -1.95 -11.67
C ALA A 64 -0.23 -2.96 -10.54
N CYS A 65 0.81 -3.35 -9.79
CA CYS A 65 0.68 -4.20 -8.62
C CYS A 65 -0.20 -3.57 -7.54
N PHE A 66 -0.03 -2.28 -7.23
CA PHE A 66 -0.86 -1.57 -6.26
C PHE A 66 -2.32 -1.48 -6.69
N ILE A 67 -2.59 -1.26 -7.98
CA ILE A 67 -3.96 -1.30 -8.53
C ILE A 67 -4.56 -2.70 -8.32
N GLY A 68 -3.83 -3.75 -8.68
CA GLY A 68 -4.29 -5.14 -8.51
C GLY A 68 -4.61 -5.48 -7.06
N ILE A 69 -3.71 -5.16 -6.14
CA ILE A 69 -3.91 -5.33 -4.68
C ILE A 69 -5.11 -4.52 -4.20
N GLY A 70 -5.27 -3.27 -4.66
CA GLY A 70 -6.39 -2.41 -4.33
C GLY A 70 -7.73 -3.00 -4.77
N ILE A 71 -7.84 -3.45 -6.02
CA ILE A 71 -9.05 -4.08 -6.57
C ILE A 71 -9.40 -5.36 -5.81
N ILE A 72 -8.43 -6.25 -5.58
CA ILE A 72 -8.63 -7.49 -4.82
C ILE A 72 -9.12 -7.17 -3.40
N THR A 73 -8.53 -6.15 -2.77
CA THR A 73 -8.94 -5.68 -1.43
C THR A 73 -10.39 -5.23 -1.42
N LEU A 74 -10.80 -4.39 -2.38
CA LEU A 74 -12.17 -3.92 -2.52
C LEU A 74 -13.15 -5.08 -2.73
N PHE A 75 -12.78 -6.03 -3.59
CA PHE A 75 -13.59 -7.22 -3.86
C PHE A 75 -13.78 -8.08 -2.62
N ILE A 76 -12.70 -8.47 -1.93
CA ILE A 76 -12.79 -9.32 -0.72
C ILE A 76 -13.50 -8.57 0.41
N ALA A 77 -13.23 -7.28 0.61
CA ALA A 77 -13.92 -6.47 1.61
C ALA A 77 -15.45 -6.48 1.39
N SER A 78 -15.92 -6.46 0.14
CA SER A 78 -17.35 -6.56 -0.19
C SER A 78 -17.99 -7.90 0.21
N ARG A 79 -17.18 -8.96 0.33
CA ARG A 79 -17.61 -10.31 0.71
C ARG A 79 -17.62 -10.54 2.22
N ILE A 80 -16.99 -9.66 3.01
CA ILE A 80 -17.06 -9.72 4.48
C ILE A 80 -18.46 -9.30 4.94
N LYS A 81 -19.29 -10.30 5.23
CA LYS A 81 -20.66 -10.15 5.74
C LYS A 81 -20.83 -10.92 7.05
N ALA A 82 -21.63 -10.41 7.97
CA ALA A 82 -21.94 -11.12 9.22
C ALA A 82 -22.61 -12.48 8.92
N GLY A 83 -22.26 -13.51 9.68
CA GLY A 83 -22.79 -14.87 9.51
C GLY A 83 -22.16 -15.70 8.37
N SER A 84 -21.20 -15.16 7.61
CA SER A 84 -20.45 -15.96 6.63
C SER A 84 -19.41 -16.84 7.34
N GLU A 85 -19.39 -18.13 7.01
CA GLU A 85 -18.40 -19.09 7.53
C GLU A 85 -16.96 -18.71 7.13
N ASN A 86 -16.81 -18.02 5.99
CA ASN A 86 -15.52 -17.67 5.39
C ASN A 86 -14.94 -16.33 5.89
N ILE A 87 -15.60 -15.61 6.82
CA ILE A 87 -15.12 -14.30 7.31
C ILE A 87 -13.67 -14.39 7.80
N CYS A 88 -13.30 -15.47 8.48
CA CYS A 88 -11.94 -15.66 9.01
C CYS A 88 -10.91 -15.73 7.89
N ILE A 89 -11.21 -16.53 6.87
CA ILE A 89 -10.31 -16.75 5.73
C ILE A 89 -10.14 -15.45 4.97
N TYR A 90 -11.24 -14.74 4.70
CA TYR A 90 -11.19 -13.43 4.03
C TYR A 90 -10.44 -12.38 4.85
N ASN A 91 -10.72 -12.27 6.14
CA ASN A 91 -10.08 -11.26 7.00
C ASN A 91 -8.59 -11.56 7.20
N LEU A 92 -8.22 -12.81 7.47
CA LEU A 92 -6.82 -13.20 7.67
C LEU A 92 -6.03 -13.12 6.37
N GLY A 93 -6.57 -13.65 5.26
CA GLY A 93 -5.90 -13.61 3.96
C GLY A 93 -5.64 -12.18 3.50
N LEU A 94 -6.65 -11.31 3.61
CA LEU A 94 -6.53 -9.90 3.24
C LEU A 94 -5.58 -9.15 4.18
N PHE A 95 -5.63 -9.43 5.49
CA PHE A 95 -4.68 -8.87 6.45
C PHE A 95 -3.24 -9.24 6.12
N LEU A 96 -2.94 -10.52 5.90
CA LEU A 96 -1.59 -10.98 5.60
C LEU A 96 -1.06 -10.40 4.28
N MET A 97 -1.88 -10.45 3.22
CA MET A 97 -1.53 -9.87 1.91
C MET A 97 -1.16 -8.39 2.06
N LEU A 98 -2.03 -7.60 2.70
CA LEU A 98 -1.81 -6.17 2.87
C LEU A 98 -0.67 -5.87 3.85
N LEU A 99 -0.50 -6.66 4.91
CA LEU A 99 0.52 -6.42 5.92
C LEU A 99 1.91 -6.64 5.33
N ILE A 100 2.10 -7.71 4.57
CA ILE A 100 3.39 -8.02 3.93
C ILE A 100 3.74 -6.91 2.94
N SER A 101 2.82 -6.54 2.05
CA SER A 101 3.08 -5.50 1.05
C SER A 101 3.34 -4.14 1.70
N ASN A 102 2.50 -3.69 2.62
CA ASN A 102 2.64 -2.36 3.22
C ASN A 102 3.81 -2.27 4.22
N SER A 103 4.13 -3.35 4.94
CA SER A 103 5.32 -3.36 5.81
C SER A 103 6.61 -3.32 5.01
N THR A 104 6.66 -4.01 3.85
CA THR A 104 7.79 -3.93 2.91
C THR A 104 7.96 -2.50 2.38
N VAL A 105 6.87 -1.86 1.95
CA VAL A 105 6.90 -0.47 1.45
C VAL A 105 7.31 0.50 2.55
N LEU A 106 6.82 0.32 3.78
CA LEU A 106 7.21 1.11 4.94
C LEU A 106 8.71 0.96 5.21
N TYR A 107 9.22 -0.27 5.27
CA TYR A 107 10.62 -0.56 5.52
C TYR A 107 11.53 0.10 4.47
N ILE A 108 11.24 -0.11 3.18
CA ILE A 108 12.02 0.47 2.08
C ILE A 108 11.97 2.01 2.15
N SER A 109 10.79 2.59 2.30
CA SER A 109 10.63 4.04 2.34
C SER A 109 11.34 4.66 3.54
N TYR A 110 11.25 4.02 4.70
CA TYR A 110 11.95 4.47 5.91
C TYR A 110 13.47 4.38 5.72
N HIS A 111 13.97 3.24 5.20
CA HIS A 111 15.39 3.05 4.94
C HIS A 111 15.95 4.10 3.97
N VAL A 112 15.27 4.35 2.86
CA VAL A 112 15.61 5.40 1.89
C VAL A 112 15.60 6.79 2.55
N ALA A 113 14.62 7.08 3.42
CA ALA A 113 14.56 8.37 4.12
C ALA A 113 15.75 8.61 5.07
N GLN A 114 16.35 7.56 5.63
CA GLN A 114 17.53 7.67 6.47
C GLN A 114 18.82 7.89 5.68
N GLN A 115 18.84 7.54 4.39
CA GLN A 115 20.00 7.75 3.52
C GLN A 115 20.02 9.12 2.83
N ILE A 116 18.93 9.89 2.93
CA ILE A 116 18.85 11.24 2.38
C ILE A 116 19.17 12.25 3.49
N ASP A 117 20.37 12.83 3.43
CA ASP A 117 20.82 13.87 4.37
C ASP A 117 20.14 15.21 4.09
N LYS A 118 20.03 15.58 2.81
CA LYS A 118 19.44 16.84 2.35
C LYS A 118 18.48 16.58 1.20
N GLY A 119 17.30 17.20 1.26
CA GLY A 119 16.29 17.11 0.20
C GLY A 119 15.00 16.39 0.62
N PRO A 120 14.06 16.23 -0.33
CA PRO A 120 12.77 15.60 -0.08
C PRO A 120 12.95 14.13 0.29
N LYS A 121 12.35 13.72 1.41
CA LYS A 121 12.33 12.33 1.87
C LYS A 121 11.07 11.61 1.37
N PRO A 122 11.12 10.29 1.12
CA PRO A 122 9.91 9.54 0.84
C PRO A 122 8.93 9.66 2.02
N PRO A 123 7.62 9.72 1.78
CA PRO A 123 6.62 9.92 2.82
C PRO A 123 6.33 8.63 3.60
N TRP A 124 7.35 8.06 4.24
CA TRP A 124 7.29 6.77 4.95
C TRP A 124 6.21 6.74 6.05
N TYR A 125 5.91 7.89 6.66
CA TYR A 125 4.87 8.01 7.67
C TYR A 125 3.47 7.69 7.13
N LEU A 126 3.21 7.94 5.84
CA LEU A 126 1.94 7.55 5.22
C LEU A 126 1.80 6.03 5.19
N SER A 127 2.86 5.31 4.83
CA SER A 127 2.90 3.84 4.89
C SER A 127 2.71 3.33 6.32
N ALA A 128 3.27 4.01 7.33
CA ALA A 128 3.07 3.67 8.73
C ALA A 128 1.59 3.84 9.14
N VAL A 129 0.94 4.93 8.74
CA VAL A 129 -0.50 5.15 8.96
C VAL A 129 -1.33 4.04 8.30
N ILE A 130 -1.01 3.62 7.09
CA ILE A 130 -1.71 2.52 6.42
C ILE A 130 -1.56 1.20 7.17
N VAL A 131 -0.37 0.88 7.69
CA VAL A 131 -0.15 -0.31 8.54
C VAL A 131 -0.99 -0.24 9.82
N LEU A 132 -1.10 0.93 10.46
CA LEU A 132 -1.95 1.10 11.64
C LEU A 132 -3.44 0.94 11.31
N LEU A 133 -3.90 1.53 10.20
CA LEU A 133 -5.27 1.35 9.70
C LEU A 133 -5.57 -0.12 9.40
N LEU A 134 -4.60 -0.86 8.87
CA LEU A 134 -4.73 -2.28 8.59
C LEU A 134 -4.90 -3.10 9.87
N LEU A 135 -4.08 -2.84 10.89
CA LEU A 135 -4.21 -3.47 12.21
C LEU A 135 -5.58 -3.17 12.83
N GLY A 136 -6.03 -1.90 12.72
CA GLY A 136 -7.36 -1.48 13.17
C GLY A 136 -8.49 -2.19 12.42
N ALA A 137 -8.38 -2.33 11.10
CA ALA A 137 -9.35 -3.04 10.27
C ALA A 137 -9.47 -4.51 10.69
N PHE A 138 -8.34 -5.20 10.81
CA PHE A 138 -8.29 -6.60 11.22
C PHE A 138 -8.88 -6.82 12.62
N ALA A 139 -8.52 -5.96 13.59
CA ALA A 139 -9.05 -6.03 14.95
C ALA A 139 -10.57 -5.78 14.99
N ALA A 140 -11.06 -4.78 14.24
CA ALA A 140 -12.48 -4.43 14.19
C ALA A 140 -13.35 -5.55 13.58
N VAL A 141 -12.87 -6.20 12.50
CA VAL A 141 -13.57 -7.37 11.92
C VAL A 141 -13.52 -8.55 12.90
N SER A 142 -12.37 -8.83 13.52
CA SER A 142 -12.19 -9.93 14.46
C SER A 142 -13.07 -9.81 15.70
N LYS A 143 -13.20 -8.59 16.27
CA LYS A 143 -14.08 -8.33 17.40
C LYS A 143 -15.56 -8.40 17.01
N GLY A 144 -15.91 -7.83 15.85
CA GLY A 144 -17.29 -7.89 15.33
C GLY A 144 -17.80 -9.30 15.08
N ARG A 145 -16.92 -10.27 14.78
CA ARG A 145 -17.28 -11.69 14.68
C ARG A 145 -17.65 -12.29 16.04
N LYS A 146 -16.85 -12.04 17.09
CA LYS A 146 -17.11 -12.61 18.43
C LYS A 146 -18.50 -12.22 18.94
N GLU A 147 -18.90 -10.96 18.70
CA GLU A 147 -20.23 -10.45 19.05
C GLU A 147 -21.37 -11.22 18.35
N VAL A 148 -21.18 -11.64 17.09
CA VAL A 148 -22.20 -12.37 16.32
C VAL A 148 -22.31 -13.83 16.78
N ASN A 149 -21.19 -14.48 17.10
CA ASN A 149 -21.18 -15.89 17.52
C ASN A 149 -21.70 -16.11 18.95
N CYS A 150 -21.72 -15.09 19.81
CA CYS A 150 -22.25 -15.17 21.18
C CYS A 150 -23.75 -14.84 21.27
N ALA A 151 -24.40 -14.49 20.15
CA ALA A 151 -25.81 -14.08 20.10
C ALA A 151 -26.76 -15.20 19.61
N CYS A 152 -26.24 -16.42 19.39
CA CYS A 152 -26.99 -17.64 19.10
C CYS A 152 -26.87 -18.61 20.27
#